data_AF-A0A536NE87-F1
#
_entry.id   AF-A0A536NE87-F1
#
_cell.length_a   1.000
_cell.length_b   1.000
_cell.length_c   1.000
_cell.angle_alpha   90.00
_cell.angle_beta   90.00
_cell.angle_gamma   90.00
#
_symmetry.space_group_name_H-M   'P 1'
#
loop_
_entity.id
_entity.type
_entity.pdbx_description
1 polymer ?
#
loop_
_entity_poly.entity_id
_entity_poly.type
_entity_poly.pdbx_seq_one_letter_code
_entity_poly.pdbx_strand_id
1 'polypeptide(L)'
;MDPTFVNKAQLQTVINDSFNQDNPPDQIALNEKLLKGLGLLPPDASLKELYLELLGSQTLGLYQPKTKQFYVLTTDASLGPLARFTFSHEFDHALQDQNFGLAKLGVDQIGQGDRSLAHLSVAEGDATLVMGLWARENLTLPEL
;
A
#
# COMPACT_ATOMS: atom_id res chain seq x y z
N MET A 1 -15.31 10.94 -2.12
CA MET A 1 -14.05 10.91 -2.89
C MET A 1 -14.28 9.95 -4.04
N ASP A 2 -13.98 10.37 -5.26
CA ASP A 2 -14.17 9.53 -6.44
C ASP A 2 -12.85 8.83 -6.79
N PRO A 3 -12.85 7.50 -7.00
CA PRO A 3 -11.65 6.77 -7.37
C PRO A 3 -11.19 7.13 -8.79
N THR A 4 -9.87 7.18 -8.97
CA THR A 4 -9.27 7.22 -10.31
C THR A 4 -9.00 5.80 -10.78
N PHE A 5 -9.68 5.38 -11.84
CA PHE A 5 -9.45 4.09 -12.46
C PHE A 5 -8.18 4.11 -13.31
N VAL A 6 -7.29 3.16 -13.06
CA VAL A 6 -5.99 3.06 -13.72
C VAL A 6 -5.75 1.64 -14.24
N ASN A 7 -4.98 1.53 -15.33
CA ASN A 7 -4.45 0.25 -15.75
C ASN A 7 -3.19 -0.11 -14.94
N LYS A 8 -2.70 -1.35 -15.11
CA LYS A 8 -1.53 -1.85 -14.38
C LYS A 8 -0.27 -0.98 -14.56
N ALA A 9 0.01 -0.53 -15.78
CA ALA A 9 1.20 0.29 -16.04
C ALA A 9 1.11 1.66 -15.35
N GLN A 10 -0.06 2.29 -15.38
CA GLN A 10 -0.33 3.55 -14.69
C GLN A 10 -0.19 3.39 -13.17
N LEU A 11 -0.74 2.31 -12.59
CA LEU A 11 -0.61 2.04 -11.16
C LEU A 11 0.85 1.81 -10.76
N GLN A 12 1.63 1.08 -11.57
CA GLN A 12 3.06 0.89 -11.35
C GLN A 12 3.84 2.21 -11.37
N THR A 13 3.49 3.14 -12.27
CA THR A 13 4.05 4.50 -12.26
C THR A 13 3.74 5.22 -10.95
N VAL A 14 2.48 5.22 -10.52
CA VAL A 14 2.07 5.85 -9.26
C VAL A 14 2.85 5.27 -8.06
N ILE A 15 3.00 3.94 -7.99
CA ILE A 15 3.76 3.27 -6.92
C ILE A 15 5.23 3.67 -6.96
N ASN A 16 5.86 3.66 -8.14
CA ASN A 16 7.27 4.03 -8.27
C ASN A 16 7.52 5.50 -7.89
N ASP A 17 6.64 6.41 -8.31
CA ASP A 17 6.74 7.82 -7.97
C ASP A 17 6.59 8.04 -6.46
N SER A 18 5.62 7.36 -5.84
CA SER A 18 5.40 7.39 -4.39
C SER A 18 6.60 6.84 -3.63
N PHE A 19 7.15 5.72 -4.08
CA PHE A 19 8.35 5.13 -3.51
C PHE A 19 9.52 6.11 -3.55
N ASN A 20 9.78 6.73 -4.70
CA ASN A 20 10.90 7.67 -4.85
C ASN A 20 10.70 8.96 -4.03
N GLN A 21 9.46 9.39 -3.83
CA GLN A 21 9.13 10.54 -2.99
C GLN A 21 9.39 10.24 -1.50
N ASP A 22 9.03 9.04 -1.04
CA ASP A 22 9.07 8.67 0.37
C ASP A 22 10.39 8.00 0.78
N ASN A 23 11.17 7.52 -0.18
CA ASN A 23 12.42 6.80 0.03
C ASN A 23 13.55 7.46 -0.76
N PRO A 24 14.25 8.45 -0.16
CA PRO A 24 15.40 9.10 -0.78
C PRO A 24 16.43 8.05 -1.26
N PRO A 25 16.98 8.17 -2.49
CA PRO A 25 17.90 7.17 -3.04
C PRO A 25 19.10 6.86 -2.15
N ASP A 26 19.67 7.88 -1.49
CA ASP A 26 20.81 7.70 -0.59
C ASP A 26 20.45 6.87 0.65
N GLN A 27 19.22 7.01 1.17
CA GLN A 27 18.75 6.23 2.31
C GLN A 27 18.52 4.76 1.92
N ILE A 28 17.97 4.51 0.74
CA ILE A 28 17.84 3.16 0.19
C ILE A 28 19.21 2.52 -0.01
N ALA A 29 20.18 3.25 -0.57
CA ALA A 29 21.54 2.74 -0.78
C ALA A 29 22.25 2.40 0.54
N LEU A 30 22.07 3.25 1.57
CA LEU A 30 22.62 2.98 2.91
C LEU A 30 21.98 1.74 3.55
N ASN A 31 20.65 1.62 3.49
CA ASN A 31 19.93 0.47 4.02
C ASN A 31 20.28 -0.82 3.27
N GLU A 32 20.41 -0.76 1.94
CA GLU A 32 20.82 -1.89 1.12
C GLU A 32 22.22 -2.38 1.53
N LYS A 33 23.18 -1.47 1.65
CA LYS A 33 24.54 -1.79 2.09
C LYS A 33 24.56 -2.41 3.48
N LEU A 34 23.75 -1.88 4.41
CA LEU A 34 23.62 -2.41 5.76
C LEU A 34 23.05 -3.84 5.73
N LEU A 35 21.93 -4.06 5.03
CA LEU A 35 21.27 -5.37 4.94
C LEU A 35 22.16 -6.42 4.27
N LYS A 36 22.90 -6.05 3.22
CA LYS A 36 23.91 -6.93 2.59
C LYS A 36 25.04 -7.26 3.56
N GLY A 37 25.56 -6.27 4.29
CA GLY A 37 26.60 -6.46 5.30
C GLY A 37 26.19 -7.37 6.47
N LEU A 38 24.91 -7.32 6.85
CA LEU A 38 24.32 -8.19 7.88
C LEU A 38 23.93 -9.58 7.34
N GLY A 39 24.05 -9.83 6.04
CA GLY A 39 23.62 -11.08 5.39
C GLY A 39 22.09 -11.25 5.30
N LEU A 40 21.32 -10.17 5.50
CA LEU A 40 19.86 -10.16 5.41
C LEU A 40 19.35 -9.89 3.99
N LEU A 41 20.24 -9.48 3.08
CA LEU A 41 19.94 -9.26 1.66
C LEU A 41 21.07 -9.87 0.81
N PRO A 42 20.76 -10.65 -0.25
CA PRO A 42 21.78 -11.19 -1.13
C PRO A 42 22.66 -10.10 -1.77
N PRO A 43 23.96 -10.36 -2.02
CA PRO A 43 24.89 -9.33 -2.54
C PRO A 43 24.47 -8.71 -3.88
N ASP A 44 23.81 -9.49 -4.72
CA ASP A 44 23.33 -9.15 -6.06
C ASP A 44 21.88 -8.62 -6.09
N ALA A 45 21.14 -8.72 -4.99
CA ALA A 45 19.78 -8.21 -4.91
C ALA A 45 19.73 -6.68 -4.81
N SER A 46 18.67 -6.08 -5.37
CA SER A 46 18.36 -4.64 -5.27
C SER A 46 17.24 -4.44 -4.25
N LEU A 47 17.51 -3.67 -3.19
CA LEU A 47 16.50 -3.38 -2.17
C LEU A 47 15.32 -2.61 -2.76
N LYS A 48 15.59 -1.66 -3.67
CA LYS A 48 14.56 -0.89 -4.36
C LYS A 48 13.64 -1.78 -5.19
N GLU A 49 14.21 -2.68 -5.99
CA GLU A 49 13.42 -3.54 -6.88
C GLU A 49 12.53 -4.48 -6.07
N LEU A 50 13.05 -5.06 -4.98
CA LEU A 50 12.26 -5.88 -4.07
C LEU A 50 11.11 -5.09 -3.43
N TYR A 51 11.35 -3.84 -3.03
CA TYR A 51 10.27 -2.97 -2.51
C TYR A 51 9.19 -2.68 -3.56
N LEU A 52 9.59 -2.34 -4.78
CA LEU A 52 8.65 -2.04 -5.86
C LEU A 52 7.85 -3.29 -6.29
N GLU A 53 8.49 -4.45 -6.31
CA GLU A 53 7.83 -5.74 -6.54
C GLU A 53 6.83 -6.06 -5.42
N LEU A 54 7.23 -5.86 -4.16
CA LEU A 54 6.38 -6.06 -3.00
C LEU A 54 5.14 -5.16 -3.04
N LEU A 55 5.31 -3.87 -3.34
CA LEU A 55 4.20 -2.93 -3.45
C LEU A 55 3.31 -3.25 -4.65
N GLY A 56 3.90 -3.50 -5.83
CA GLY A 56 3.16 -3.76 -7.06
C GLY A 56 2.42 -5.11 -7.08
N SER A 57 2.87 -6.10 -6.30
CA SER A 57 2.19 -7.41 -6.18
C SER A 57 0.96 -7.37 -5.27
N GLN A 58 0.89 -6.43 -4.34
CA GLN A 58 -0.18 -6.35 -3.35
C GLN A 58 -1.33 -5.41 -3.74
N THR A 59 -1.11 -4.47 -4.64
CA THR A 59 -2.11 -3.43 -4.95
C THR A 59 -2.94 -3.73 -6.19
N LEU A 60 -4.21 -4.06 -5.96
CA LEU A 60 -5.29 -3.86 -6.96
C LEU A 60 -6.02 -2.52 -6.74
N GLY A 61 -5.59 -1.76 -5.75
CA GLY A 61 -5.99 -0.39 -5.45
C GLY A 61 -4.92 0.25 -4.56
N LEU A 62 -4.97 1.57 -4.41
CA LEU A 62 -4.06 2.33 -3.56
C LEU A 62 -4.72 3.62 -3.11
N TYR A 63 -4.88 3.81 -1.80
CA TYR A 63 -5.17 5.09 -1.19
C TYR A 63 -3.89 5.79 -0.72
N GLN A 64 -3.76 7.08 -1.03
CA GLN A 64 -2.62 7.89 -0.64
C GLN A 64 -3.02 8.98 0.37
N PRO A 65 -2.65 8.85 1.66
CA PRO A 65 -2.99 9.86 2.66
C PRO A 65 -2.40 11.24 2.40
N LYS A 66 -1.25 11.35 1.72
CA LYS A 66 -0.59 12.65 1.46
C LYS A 66 -1.33 13.46 0.40
N THR A 67 -1.75 12.82 -0.68
CA THR A 67 -2.37 13.46 -1.85
C THR A 67 -3.90 13.34 -1.85
N LYS A 68 -4.45 12.55 -0.92
CA LYS A 68 -5.87 12.17 -0.87
C LYS A 68 -6.34 11.55 -2.19
N GLN A 69 -5.44 10.86 -2.89
CA GLN A 69 -5.77 10.18 -4.13
C GLN A 69 -6.13 8.73 -3.84
N PHE A 70 -7.13 8.23 -4.55
CA PHE A 70 -7.55 6.85 -4.49
C PHE A 70 -7.51 6.27 -5.89
N TYR A 71 -6.66 5.27 -6.10
CA TYR A 71 -6.50 4.57 -7.37
C TYR A 71 -7.09 3.17 -7.27
N VAL A 72 -7.77 2.74 -8.34
CA VAL A 72 -8.33 1.39 -8.44
C VAL A 72 -7.88 0.79 -9.75
N LEU A 73 -7.26 -0.38 -9.70
CA LEU A 73 -6.91 -1.13 -10.89
C LEU A 73 -8.19 -1.69 -11.51
N THR A 74 -8.41 -1.40 -12.79
CA THR A 74 -9.48 -2.02 -13.56
C THR A 74 -8.98 -2.53 -14.90
N THR A 75 -9.45 -3.71 -15.30
CA THR A 75 -9.23 -4.28 -16.64
C THR A 75 -10.42 -4.02 -17.56
N ASP A 76 -11.61 -3.77 -17.02
CA ASP A 76 -12.88 -3.69 -17.75
C ASP A 76 -13.80 -2.57 -17.20
N ALA A 77 -15.03 -2.46 -17.72
CA ALA A 77 -16.03 -1.48 -17.26
C ALA A 77 -16.66 -1.81 -15.88
N SER A 78 -16.37 -2.98 -15.30
CA SER A 78 -16.91 -3.42 -14.01
C SER A 78 -15.83 -3.96 -13.08
N LEU A 79 -15.96 -3.69 -11.78
CA LEU A 79 -15.07 -4.25 -10.76
C LEU A 79 -15.41 -5.72 -10.51
N GLY A 80 -14.48 -6.61 -10.86
CA GLY A 80 -14.52 -8.02 -10.49
C GLY A 80 -14.41 -8.22 -8.96
N PRO A 81 -14.72 -9.42 -8.44
CA PRO A 81 -14.78 -9.68 -6.99
C PRO A 81 -13.52 -9.25 -6.24
N LEU A 82 -12.34 -9.60 -6.75
CA LEU A 82 -11.07 -9.25 -6.15
C LEU A 82 -10.80 -7.73 -6.17
N ALA A 83 -11.23 -7.04 -7.22
CA ALA A 83 -11.12 -5.58 -7.28
C ALA A 83 -12.07 -4.90 -6.28
N ARG A 84 -13.28 -5.43 -6.08
CA ARG A 84 -14.21 -4.94 -5.04
C ARG A 84 -13.69 -5.23 -3.62
N PHE A 85 -13.06 -6.39 -3.42
CA PHE A 85 -12.41 -6.75 -2.17
C PHE A 85 -11.30 -5.76 -1.81
N THR A 86 -10.35 -5.51 -2.72
CA THR A 86 -9.31 -4.49 -2.50
C THR A 86 -9.89 -3.08 -2.40
N PHE A 87 -10.92 -2.73 -3.19
CA PHE A 87 -11.59 -1.45 -3.07
C PHE A 87 -12.09 -1.19 -1.66
N SER A 88 -12.67 -2.19 -1.00
CA SER A 88 -13.18 -2.04 0.37
C SER A 88 -12.08 -1.70 1.39
N HIS A 89 -10.86 -2.25 1.22
CA HIS A 89 -9.69 -1.91 2.04
C HIS A 89 -9.27 -0.45 1.85
N GLU A 90 -9.05 -0.06 0.59
CA GLU A 90 -8.56 1.29 0.27
C GLU A 90 -9.59 2.38 0.54
N PHE A 91 -10.88 2.06 0.38
CA PHE A 91 -11.96 2.98 0.73
C PHE A 91 -12.04 3.19 2.25
N ASP A 92 -11.75 2.16 3.04
CA ASP A 92 -11.65 2.31 4.49
C ASP A 92 -10.49 3.23 4.89
N HIS A 93 -9.32 3.09 4.28
CA HIS A 93 -8.22 4.06 4.46
C HIS A 93 -8.65 5.51 4.16
N ALA A 94 -9.46 5.72 3.13
CA ALA A 94 -10.02 7.03 2.81
C ALA A 94 -10.98 7.56 3.89
N LEU A 95 -11.75 6.68 4.54
CA LEU A 95 -12.64 7.02 5.66
C LEU A 95 -11.84 7.27 6.95
N GLN A 96 -10.86 6.43 7.25
CA GLN A 96 -9.95 6.60 8.38
C GLN A 96 -9.24 7.96 8.29
N ASP A 97 -8.75 8.33 7.11
CA ASP A 97 -8.07 9.60 6.90
C ASP A 97 -9.01 10.80 7.01
N GLN A 98 -10.25 10.71 6.51
CA GLN A 98 -11.26 11.77 6.68
C GLN A 98 -11.59 12.04 8.16
N ASN A 99 -11.60 11.00 9.00
CA ASN A 99 -12.05 11.12 10.38
C ASN A 99 -10.90 11.32 11.39
N PHE A 100 -9.75 10.71 11.15
CA PHE A 100 -8.62 10.69 12.09
C PHE A 100 -7.38 11.39 11.53
N GLY A 101 -7.24 11.46 10.21
CA GLY A 101 -6.08 12.03 9.52
C GLY A 101 -4.86 11.12 9.63
N LEU A 102 -4.70 10.20 8.68
CA LEU A 102 -3.68 9.15 8.73
C LEU A 102 -2.24 9.71 8.72
N ALA A 103 -2.03 10.88 8.12
CA ALA A 103 -0.75 11.58 8.16
C ALA A 103 -0.25 11.89 9.59
N LYS A 104 -1.15 11.92 10.58
CA LYS A 104 -0.80 12.17 11.99
C LYS A 104 -0.23 10.94 12.71
N LEU A 105 -0.30 9.75 12.09
CA LEU A 105 0.25 8.53 12.69
C LEU A 105 1.78 8.57 12.80
N GLY A 106 2.47 9.38 12.00
CA GLY A 106 3.93 9.58 12.12
C GLY A 106 4.72 8.28 11.93
N VAL A 107 4.39 7.54 10.86
CA VAL A 107 4.97 6.22 10.54
C VAL A 107 6.36 6.30 9.89
N ASP A 108 6.87 7.49 9.62
CA ASP A 108 8.14 7.76 8.93
C ASP A 108 9.26 8.29 9.87
N GLN A 109 9.08 8.16 11.19
CA GLN A 109 10.09 8.61 12.15
C GLN A 109 11.36 7.76 12.13
N ILE A 110 12.49 8.41 11.84
CA ILE A 110 13.82 7.78 11.81
C ILE A 110 14.17 7.21 13.20
N GLY A 111 14.62 5.95 13.22
CA GLY A 111 15.03 5.26 14.45
C GLY A 111 13.88 4.82 15.36
N GLN A 112 12.63 4.94 14.92
CA GLN A 112 11.43 4.55 15.67
C GLN A 112 10.64 3.43 14.97
N GLY A 113 11.34 2.49 14.32
CA GLY A 113 10.74 1.44 13.50
C GLY A 113 9.60 0.68 14.18
N ASP A 114 9.80 0.24 15.43
CA ASP A 114 8.77 -0.49 16.18
C ASP A 114 7.52 0.36 16.46
N ARG A 115 7.69 1.65 16.77
CA ARG A 115 6.58 2.59 16.98
C ARG A 115 5.84 2.84 15.67
N SER A 116 6.58 3.11 14.60
CA SER A 116 6.01 3.31 13.27
C SER A 116 5.19 2.09 12.83
N LEU A 117 5.74 0.89 13.03
CA LEU A 117 5.05 -0.36 12.74
C LEU A 117 3.80 -0.53 13.59
N ALA A 118 3.86 -0.23 14.89
CA ALA A 118 2.70 -0.32 15.77
C ALA A 118 1.58 0.65 15.35
N HIS A 119 1.91 1.89 14.96
CA HIS A 119 0.92 2.86 14.47
C HIS A 119 0.32 2.43 13.12
N LEU A 120 1.17 1.97 12.18
CA LEU A 120 0.71 1.47 10.88
C LEU A 120 -0.23 0.27 11.03
N SER A 121 0.09 -0.65 11.95
CA SER A 121 -0.68 -1.87 12.17
C SER A 121 -2.14 -1.60 12.56
N VAL A 122 -2.44 -0.47 13.20
CA VAL A 122 -3.82 -0.11 13.55
C VAL A 122 -4.63 0.21 12.30
N ALA A 123 -4.10 1.06 11.41
CA ALA A 123 -4.79 1.46 10.19
C ALA A 123 -4.96 0.28 9.21
N GLU A 124 -3.87 -0.45 8.94
CA GLU A 124 -3.90 -1.59 8.02
C GLU A 124 -4.72 -2.77 8.58
N GLY A 125 -4.66 -3.01 9.89
CA GLY A 125 -5.42 -4.08 10.54
C GLY A 125 -6.92 -3.83 10.50
N ASP A 126 -7.35 -2.58 10.72
CA ASP A 126 -8.75 -2.16 10.63
C ASP A 126 -9.28 -2.27 9.19
N ALA A 127 -8.53 -1.76 8.20
CA ALA A 127 -8.88 -1.89 6.79
C ALA A 127 -8.95 -3.37 6.34
N THR A 128 -8.04 -4.21 6.83
CA THR A 128 -8.04 -5.66 6.57
C THR A 128 -9.25 -6.36 7.19
N LEU A 129 -9.66 -5.94 8.39
CA LEU A 129 -10.87 -6.47 9.02
C LEU A 129 -12.11 -6.07 8.22
N VAL A 130 -12.21 -4.79 7.84
CA VAL A 130 -13.33 -4.25 7.04
C VAL A 130 -13.45 -4.97 5.71
N MET A 131 -12.36 -5.16 4.97
CA MET A 131 -12.41 -5.85 3.68
C MET A 131 -12.91 -7.29 3.80
N GLY A 132 -12.49 -8.01 4.86
CA GLY A 132 -12.93 -9.37 5.13
C GLY A 132 -14.42 -9.46 5.51
N LEU A 133 -14.90 -8.52 6.33
CA LEU A 133 -16.31 -8.42 6.69
C LEU A 133 -17.17 -8.06 5.48
N TRP A 134 -16.74 -7.08 4.68
CA TRP A 134 -17.40 -6.69 3.45
C TRP A 134 -17.52 -7.87 2.48
N ALA A 135 -16.43 -8.62 2.27
CA ALA A 135 -16.41 -9.80 1.40
C ALA A 135 -17.44 -10.84 1.84
N ARG A 136 -17.47 -11.16 3.13
CA ARG A 136 -18.39 -12.17 3.69
C ARG A 136 -19.86 -11.80 3.49
N GLU A 137 -20.18 -10.51 3.52
CA GLU A 137 -21.56 -10.02 3.40
C GLU A 137 -22.00 -9.78 1.95
N ASN A 138 -21.06 -9.54 1.03
CA ASN A 138 -21.36 -9.04 -0.32
C ASN A 138 -20.86 -9.95 -1.45
N LEU A 139 -19.95 -10.88 -1.20
CA LEU A 139 -19.49 -11.86 -2.17
C LEU A 139 -20.20 -13.21 -1.98
N THR A 140 -20.49 -13.85 -3.11
CA THR A 140 -21.00 -15.22 -3.11
C THR A 140 -19.87 -16.23 -2.90
N LEU A 141 -20.19 -17.48 -2.50
CA LEU A 141 -19.18 -18.52 -2.30
C LEU A 141 -18.27 -18.77 -3.54
N PRO A 142 -18.76 -18.69 -4.80
CA PRO A 142 -17.90 -18.76 -5.98
C PRO A 142 -16.99 -17.55 -6.21
N GLU A 143 -17.22 -16.43 -5.52
CA GLU A 143 -16.46 -15.18 -5.62
C GLU A 143 -15.42 -15.00 -4.51
N LEU A 144 -15.46 -15.85 -3.47
CA LEU A 144 -14.49 -15.95 -2.37
C LEU A 144 -13.29 -16.83 -2.78
#